data_AF-A0A7C8EUU5-F1
#
_entry.id   AF-A0A7C8EUU5-F1
#
_cell.length_a   1.000
_cell.length_b   1.000
_cell.length_c   1.000
_cell.angle_alpha   90.00
_cell.angle_beta   90.00
_cell.angle_gamma   90.00
#
_symmetry.space_group_name_H-M   'P 1'
#
loop_
_entity.id
_entity.type
_entity.pdbx_description
1 polymer ?
#
loop_
_entity_poly.entity_id
_entity_poly.type
_entity_poly.pdbx_seq_one_letter_code
_entity_poly.pdbx_strand_id
1 'polypeptide(L)'
;MKPTTSIAIKILAAGIAIIFIINYGFATSRVQKEAKETITSLKLHLSRTSTKLKQADAQIERLQNRVDELKTQLASKSAIEKQLRKSVPVEDKPEPTVPEQSTRGLVTAILYTLRGSSVVIDDVILHEGNEIHGVKIDKIKQDTVEFSKGRHHWTQKIDEFPPDIWTKKAK
;
A
#
# COMPACT_ATOMS: atom_id res chain seq x y z
N MET A 1 30.81 82.28 37.63
CA MET A 1 29.58 81.45 37.67
C MET A 1 29.41 80.77 36.31
N LYS A 2 29.47 79.44 36.23
CA LYS A 2 29.26 78.65 35.00
C LYS A 2 27.92 77.90 35.11
N PRO A 3 26.83 78.35 34.47
CA PRO A 3 25.57 77.60 34.42
C PRO A 3 25.33 76.89 33.07
N THR A 4 26.25 76.93 32.12
CA THR A 4 26.02 76.48 30.73
C THR A 4 26.14 74.97 30.51
N THR A 5 26.98 74.27 31.28
CA THR A 5 27.19 72.81 31.12
C THR A 5 25.98 71.98 31.55
N SER A 6 25.24 72.40 32.57
CA SER A 6 24.06 71.66 33.06
C SER A 6 22.88 71.69 32.07
N ILE A 7 22.69 72.81 31.37
CA ILE A 7 21.61 72.95 30.38
C ILE A 7 21.90 72.11 29.14
N ALA A 8 23.14 72.12 28.65
CA ALA A 8 23.54 71.33 27.49
C ALA A 8 23.38 69.81 27.70
N ILE A 9 23.70 69.31 28.90
CA ILE A 9 23.54 67.88 29.24
C ILE A 9 22.06 67.48 29.27
N LYS A 10 21.18 68.34 29.80
CA LYS A 10 19.73 68.05 29.82
C LYS A 10 19.12 68.01 28.42
N ILE A 11 19.54 68.90 27.52
CA ILE A 11 19.10 68.91 26.12
C ILE A 11 19.57 67.64 25.40
N LEU A 12 20.83 67.23 25.59
CA LEU A 12 21.37 66.00 25.00
C LEU A 12 20.63 64.74 25.51
N ALA A 13 20.37 64.66 26.82
CA ALA A 13 19.63 63.56 27.43
C ALA A 13 18.18 63.47 26.91
N ALA A 14 17.51 64.61 26.73
CA ALA A 14 16.17 64.67 26.16
C ALA A 14 16.16 64.19 24.69
N GLY A 15 17.15 64.60 23.89
CA GLY A 15 17.30 64.13 22.51
C GLY A 15 17.49 62.62 22.41
N ILE A 16 18.34 62.04 23.27
CA ILE A 16 18.57 60.58 23.33
C ILE A 16 17.28 59.85 23.74
N ALA A 17 16.55 60.34 24.75
CA ALA A 17 15.30 59.74 25.19
C ALA A 17 14.23 59.70 24.08
N ILE A 18 14.11 60.76 23.28
CA ILE A 18 13.18 60.81 22.14
C ILE A 18 13.53 59.75 21.09
N ILE A 19 14.83 59.57 20.79
CA ILE A 19 15.28 58.53 19.84
C ILE A 19 14.90 57.13 20.34
N PHE A 20 15.08 56.85 21.63
CA PHE A 20 14.68 55.58 22.22
C PHE A 20 13.17 55.34 22.14
N ILE A 21 12.34 56.35 22.41
CA ILE A 21 10.88 56.25 22.32
C ILE A 21 10.43 55.96 20.89
N ILE A 22 11.00 56.66 19.90
CA ILE A 22 10.69 56.45 18.48
C ILE A 22 11.09 55.04 18.04
N ASN A 23 12.30 54.58 18.40
CA ASN A 23 12.78 53.25 18.05
C ASN A 23 11.91 52.15 18.70
N TYR A 24 11.52 52.32 19.96
CA TYR A 24 10.63 51.39 20.66
C TYR A 24 9.23 51.34 20.03
N GLY A 25 8.64 52.48 19.69
CA GLY A 25 7.35 52.56 19.01
C GLY A 25 7.37 51.89 17.62
N PHE A 26 8.47 52.05 16.89
CA PHE A 26 8.62 51.40 15.57
C PHE A 26 8.83 49.88 15.69
N ALA A 27 9.63 49.43 16.64
CA ALA A 27 9.84 48.00 16.90
C ALA A 27 8.54 47.30 17.31
N THR A 28 7.77 47.89 18.23
CA THR A 28 6.47 47.34 18.65
C THR A 28 5.45 47.34 17.53
N SER A 29 5.41 48.37 16.67
CA SER A 29 4.53 48.42 15.50
C SER A 29 4.83 47.30 14.49
N ARG A 30 6.11 47.00 14.23
CA ARG A 30 6.51 45.87 13.36
C ARG A 30 6.06 44.53 13.91
N VAL A 31 6.35 44.27 15.19
CA VAL A 31 5.93 43.04 15.88
C VAL A 31 4.41 42.86 15.85
N GLN A 32 3.65 43.94 16.06
CA GLN A 32 2.19 43.92 15.96
C GLN A 32 1.68 43.61 14.55
N LYS A 33 2.36 44.12 13.52
CA LYS A 33 2.01 43.83 12.11
C LYS A 33 2.26 42.35 11.76
N GLU A 34 3.43 41.83 12.10
CA GLU A 34 3.80 40.42 11.89
C GLU A 34 2.87 39.47 12.65
N ALA A 35 2.52 39.81 13.88
CA ALA A 35 1.55 39.06 14.67
C ALA A 35 0.17 39.01 14.00
N LYS A 36 -0.32 40.13 13.45
CA LYS A 36 -1.60 40.19 12.73
C LYS A 36 -1.58 39.36 11.44
N GLU A 37 -0.49 39.40 10.69
CA GLU A 37 -0.32 38.60 9.48
C GLU A 37 -0.30 37.10 9.82
N THR A 38 0.40 36.71 10.89
CA THR A 38 0.44 35.34 11.40
C THR A 38 -0.94 34.87 11.87
N ILE A 39 -1.67 35.70 12.60
CA ILE A 39 -3.04 35.37 13.04
C ILE A 39 -3.96 35.19 11.82
N THR A 40 -3.81 36.03 10.79
CA THR A 40 -4.60 35.92 9.56
C THR A 40 -4.30 34.64 8.80
N SER A 41 -3.02 34.30 8.66
CA SER A 41 -2.60 33.07 7.97
C SER A 41 -3.05 31.81 8.73
N LEU A 42 -2.95 31.82 10.06
CA LEU A 42 -3.43 30.74 10.93
C LEU A 42 -4.95 30.58 10.83
N LYS A 43 -5.72 31.68 10.84
CA LYS A 43 -7.18 31.64 10.64
C LYS A 43 -7.54 31.02 9.29
N LEU A 44 -6.86 31.45 8.22
CA LEU A 44 -7.09 30.90 6.89
C LEU A 44 -6.75 29.40 6.83
N HIS A 45 -5.64 29.00 7.46
CA HIS A 45 -5.26 27.60 7.55
C HIS A 45 -6.30 26.78 8.31
N LEU A 46 -6.78 27.28 9.45
CA LEU A 46 -7.81 26.62 10.26
C LEU A 46 -9.14 26.49 9.50
N SER A 47 -9.54 27.51 8.74
CA SER A 47 -10.72 27.41 7.88
C SER A 47 -10.55 26.34 6.79
N ARG A 48 -9.38 26.27 6.16
CA ARG A 48 -9.07 25.24 5.16
C ARG A 48 -9.02 23.83 5.75
N THR A 49 -8.48 23.66 6.96
CA THR A 49 -8.46 22.34 7.62
C THR A 49 -9.87 21.94 8.04
N SER A 50 -10.68 22.87 8.55
CA SER A 50 -12.08 22.62 8.88
C SER A 50 -12.91 22.17 7.67
N THR A 51 -12.73 22.81 6.51
CA THR A 51 -13.44 22.39 5.29
C THR A 51 -12.97 21.03 4.79
N LYS A 52 -11.67 20.74 4.83
CA LYS A 52 -11.13 19.41 4.51
C LYS A 52 -11.67 18.33 5.44
N LEU A 53 -11.81 18.63 6.74
CA LEU A 53 -12.38 17.70 7.72
C LEU A 53 -13.83 17.34 7.33
N LYS A 54 -14.66 18.35 7.05
CA LYS A 54 -16.05 18.15 6.59
C LYS A 54 -16.14 17.34 5.30
N GLN A 55 -15.20 17.54 4.37
CA GLN A 55 -15.13 16.76 3.14
C GLN A 55 -14.75 15.30 3.41
N ALA A 56 -13.81 15.06 4.32
CA ALA A 56 -13.42 13.71 4.73
C ALA A 56 -14.58 12.98 5.42
N ASP A 57 -15.32 13.65 6.31
CA ASP A 57 -16.50 13.07 6.96
C ASP A 57 -17.57 12.64 5.94
N ALA A 58 -17.86 13.49 4.96
CA ALA A 58 -18.79 13.15 3.88
C ALA A 58 -18.28 11.99 2.99
N GLN A 59 -16.96 11.84 2.82
CA GLN A 59 -16.38 10.70 2.12
C GLN A 59 -16.48 9.41 2.94
N ILE A 60 -16.27 9.49 4.25
CA ILE A 60 -16.42 8.35 5.17
C ILE A 60 -17.85 7.83 5.12
N GLU A 61 -18.84 8.72 5.17
CA GLU A 61 -20.27 8.36 5.08
C GLU A 61 -20.58 7.63 3.76
N ARG A 62 -20.07 8.14 2.62
CA ARG A 62 -20.23 7.48 1.32
C ARG A 62 -19.58 6.09 1.28
N LEU A 63 -18.40 5.95 1.86
CA LEU A 63 -17.69 4.67 1.91
C LEU A 63 -18.44 3.67 2.78
N GLN A 64 -18.97 4.10 3.92
CA GLN A 64 -19.80 3.27 4.80
C GLN A 64 -21.03 2.73 4.04
N ASN A 65 -21.77 3.61 3.37
CA ASN A 65 -22.93 3.20 2.56
C ASN A 65 -22.56 2.16 1.49
N ARG A 66 -21.40 2.32 0.83
CA ARG A 66 -20.93 1.38 -0.19
C ARG A 66 -20.51 0.04 0.40
N VAL A 67 -19.93 0.02 1.61
CA VAL A 67 -19.61 -1.22 2.32
C VAL A 67 -20.89 -1.97 2.68
N ASP A 68 -21.91 -1.27 3.17
CA ASP A 68 -23.21 -1.88 3.49
C ASP A 68 -23.89 -2.45 2.24
N GLU A 69 -23.88 -1.71 1.13
CA GLU A 69 -24.39 -2.20 -0.15
C GLU A 69 -23.66 -3.48 -0.60
N LEU A 70 -22.33 -3.48 -0.60
CA LEU A 70 -21.53 -4.65 -0.98
C LEU A 70 -21.80 -5.85 -0.08
N LYS A 71 -22.02 -5.62 1.23
CA LYS A 71 -22.39 -6.67 2.18
C LYS A 71 -23.74 -7.30 1.82
N THR A 72 -24.72 -6.49 1.43
CA THR A 72 -26.02 -7.01 0.98
C THR A 72 -25.92 -7.78 -0.35
N GLN A 73 -25.13 -7.29 -1.31
CA GLN A 73 -24.88 -7.99 -2.57
C GLN A 73 -24.15 -9.32 -2.36
N LEU A 74 -23.20 -9.38 -1.43
CA LEU A 74 -22.52 -10.62 -1.10
C LEU A 74 -23.47 -11.65 -0.48
N ALA A 75 -24.35 -11.20 0.43
CA ALA A 75 -25.36 -12.06 1.03
C ALA A 75 -26.35 -12.61 -0.01
N SER A 76 -26.80 -11.78 -0.96
CA SER A 76 -27.68 -12.23 -2.04
C SER A 76 -26.98 -13.22 -2.98
N LYS A 77 -25.72 -12.95 -3.36
CA LYS A 77 -24.91 -13.88 -4.16
C LYS A 77 -24.72 -15.23 -3.47
N SER A 78 -24.44 -15.23 -2.16
CA SER A 78 -24.30 -16.47 -1.38
C SER A 78 -25.61 -17.27 -1.31
N ALA A 79 -26.75 -16.58 -1.18
CA ALA A 79 -28.06 -17.23 -1.20
C ALA A 79 -28.36 -17.88 -2.56
N ILE A 80 -28.04 -17.19 -3.66
CA ILE A 80 -28.19 -17.70 -5.04
C ILE A 80 -27.27 -18.91 -5.24
N GLU A 81 -26.00 -18.86 -4.80
CA GLU A 81 -25.08 -19.99 -4.91
C GLU A 81 -25.61 -21.22 -4.17
N LYS A 82 -26.15 -21.05 -2.96
CA LYS A 82 -26.76 -22.15 -2.19
C LYS A 82 -27.98 -22.74 -2.89
N GLN A 83 -28.78 -21.93 -3.58
CA GLN A 83 -29.92 -22.42 -4.36
C GLN A 83 -29.47 -23.18 -5.61
N LEU A 84 -28.48 -22.66 -6.34
CA LEU A 84 -27.89 -23.33 -7.50
C LEU A 84 -27.29 -24.70 -7.14
N ARG A 85 -26.57 -24.79 -6.01
CA ARG A 85 -26.03 -26.07 -5.50
C ARG A 85 -27.12 -27.10 -5.17
N LYS A 86 -28.37 -26.68 -4.92
CA LYS A 86 -29.50 -27.59 -4.67
C LYS A 86 -30.20 -28.01 -5.97
N SER A 87 -30.17 -27.19 -7.01
CA SER A 87 -30.86 -27.44 -8.28
C SER A 87 -29.98 -28.11 -9.33
N VAL A 88 -28.67 -28.10 -9.16
CA VAL A 88 -27.75 -28.95 -9.91
C VAL A 88 -27.64 -30.27 -9.13
N PRO A 89 -28.16 -31.40 -9.65
CA PRO A 89 -27.71 -32.69 -9.16
C PRO A 89 -26.20 -32.68 -9.27
N VAL A 90 -25.51 -32.79 -8.14
CA VAL A 90 -24.12 -33.20 -8.17
C VAL A 90 -24.18 -34.57 -8.82
N GLU A 91 -23.94 -34.65 -10.14
CA GLU A 91 -23.40 -35.87 -10.69
C GLU A 91 -22.22 -36.18 -9.79
N ASP A 92 -22.34 -37.26 -9.02
CA ASP A 92 -21.20 -37.92 -8.40
C ASP A 92 -20.21 -38.09 -9.54
N LYS A 93 -19.26 -37.14 -9.62
CA LYS A 93 -18.08 -37.27 -10.45
C LYS A 93 -17.52 -38.62 -10.00
N PRO A 94 -17.51 -39.66 -10.85
CA PRO A 94 -17.01 -40.95 -10.42
C PRO A 94 -15.63 -40.68 -9.86
N GLU A 95 -15.48 -40.98 -8.58
CA GLU A 95 -14.20 -40.99 -7.88
C GLU A 95 -13.23 -41.66 -8.85
N PRO A 96 -12.24 -40.93 -9.41
CA PRO A 96 -11.41 -41.51 -10.43
C PRO A 96 -10.64 -42.63 -9.74
N THR A 97 -11.06 -43.87 -10.00
CA THR A 97 -10.33 -45.09 -9.68
C THR A 97 -9.15 -45.16 -10.65
N VAL A 98 -8.32 -44.11 -10.67
CA VAL A 98 -7.06 -44.08 -11.37
C VAL A 98 -6.05 -44.54 -10.34
N PRO A 99 -5.35 -45.67 -10.55
CA PRO A 99 -4.28 -46.09 -9.64
C PRO A 99 -3.32 -44.92 -9.44
N GLU A 100 -2.84 -44.73 -8.21
CA GLU A 100 -1.91 -43.68 -7.74
C GLU A 100 -0.60 -43.59 -8.57
N GLN A 101 -0.69 -43.28 -9.85
CA GLN A 101 0.40 -42.75 -10.63
C GLN A 101 0.52 -41.30 -10.21
N SER A 102 1.31 -41.09 -9.17
CA SER A 102 1.69 -39.79 -8.62
C SER A 102 1.93 -38.78 -9.75
N THR A 103 0.95 -37.94 -10.06
CA THR A 103 1.08 -36.76 -10.94
C THR A 103 1.91 -35.65 -10.28
N ARG A 104 2.58 -35.98 -9.18
CA ARG A 104 3.41 -35.08 -8.40
C ARG A 104 4.46 -34.41 -9.28
N GLY A 105 4.36 -33.09 -9.37
CA GLY A 105 5.24 -32.29 -10.21
C GLY A 105 4.73 -32.07 -11.64
N LEU A 106 3.47 -32.41 -11.92
CA LEU A 106 2.87 -32.12 -13.22
C LEU A 106 2.60 -30.62 -13.36
N VAL A 107 3.16 -30.01 -14.40
CA VAL A 107 2.89 -28.62 -14.77
C VAL A 107 1.57 -28.57 -15.54
N THR A 108 0.52 -28.03 -14.93
CA THR A 108 -0.82 -27.97 -15.55
C THR A 108 -1.10 -26.64 -16.24
N ALA A 109 -0.43 -25.56 -15.83
CA ALA A 109 -0.57 -24.26 -16.49
C ALA A 109 0.65 -23.36 -16.27
N ILE A 110 0.92 -22.50 -17.25
CA ILE A 110 1.90 -21.41 -17.15
C ILE A 110 1.20 -20.11 -17.51
N LEU A 111 1.32 -19.12 -16.63
CA LEU A 111 0.93 -17.74 -16.89
C LEU A 111 2.21 -16.91 -17.08
N TYR A 112 2.42 -16.41 -18.30
CA TYR A 112 3.58 -15.59 -18.63
C TYR A 112 3.13 -14.20 -19.12
N THR A 113 3.57 -13.15 -18.44
CA THR A 113 3.23 -11.76 -18.78
C THR A 113 4.48 -10.86 -18.76
N LEU A 114 4.38 -9.67 -19.36
CA LEU A 114 5.45 -8.66 -19.30
C LEU A 114 5.78 -8.20 -17.87
N ARG A 115 4.87 -8.40 -16.90
CA ARG A 115 5.02 -7.95 -15.51
C ARG A 115 5.42 -9.07 -14.54
N GLY A 116 5.43 -10.32 -14.99
CA GLY A 116 5.73 -11.47 -14.14
C GLY A 116 5.21 -12.79 -14.70
N SER A 117 5.62 -13.87 -14.03
CA SER A 117 5.32 -15.25 -14.41
C SER A 117 4.86 -16.08 -13.21
N SER A 118 4.00 -17.06 -13.49
CA SER A 118 3.47 -18.02 -12.53
C SER A 118 3.28 -19.38 -13.19
N VAL A 119 3.41 -20.44 -12.40
CA VAL A 119 3.18 -21.83 -12.84
C VAL A 119 2.20 -22.50 -11.87
N VAL A 120 1.35 -23.39 -12.37
CA VAL A 120 0.50 -24.27 -11.57
C VAL A 120 1.07 -25.67 -11.58
N ILE A 121 1.40 -26.19 -10.39
CA ILE A 121 1.93 -27.54 -10.18
C ILE A 121 1.19 -28.16 -9.01
N ASP A 122 0.64 -29.37 -9.18
CA ASP A 122 -0.16 -30.07 -8.16
C ASP A 122 -1.26 -29.17 -7.52
N ASP A 123 -1.97 -28.40 -8.37
CA ASP A 123 -2.99 -27.43 -7.96
C ASP A 123 -2.50 -26.23 -7.12
N VAL A 124 -1.18 -26.04 -7.02
CA VAL A 124 -0.55 -24.91 -6.31
C VAL A 124 0.04 -23.91 -7.31
N ILE A 125 -0.27 -22.62 -7.12
CA ILE A 125 0.32 -21.53 -7.89
C ILE A 125 1.67 -21.16 -7.28
N LEU A 126 2.73 -21.21 -8.08
CA LEU A 126 4.10 -20.95 -7.68
C LEU A 126 4.78 -19.91 -8.59
N HIS A 127 5.82 -19.28 -8.08
CA HIS A 127 6.64 -18.27 -8.76
C HIS A 127 8.11 -18.69 -8.81
N GLU A 128 8.90 -17.96 -9.62
CA GLU A 128 10.37 -18.11 -9.64
C GLU A 128 10.96 -17.96 -8.23
N GLY A 129 11.84 -18.90 -7.86
CA GLY A 129 12.45 -18.99 -6.55
C GLY A 129 11.64 -19.76 -5.50
N ASN A 130 10.39 -20.13 -5.77
CA ASN A 130 9.62 -21.01 -4.87
C ASN A 130 10.12 -22.46 -4.95
N GLU A 131 9.83 -23.21 -3.90
CA GLU A 131 10.21 -24.62 -3.76
C GLU A 131 8.98 -25.47 -3.45
N ILE A 132 8.85 -26.60 -4.14
CA ILE A 132 7.78 -27.58 -3.94
C ILE A 132 8.39 -28.99 -3.97
N HIS A 133 8.10 -29.82 -2.96
CA HIS A 133 8.63 -31.20 -2.85
C HIS A 133 10.18 -31.30 -2.91
N GLY A 134 10.91 -30.28 -2.47
CA GLY A 134 12.36 -30.23 -2.58
C GLY A 134 12.88 -29.80 -3.95
N VAL A 135 11.99 -29.38 -4.86
CA VAL A 135 12.31 -28.89 -6.20
C VAL A 135 12.11 -27.38 -6.22
N LYS A 136 13.15 -26.65 -6.57
CA LYS A 136 13.13 -25.20 -6.75
C LYS A 136 12.79 -24.84 -8.20
N ILE A 137 11.98 -23.80 -8.37
CA ILE A 137 11.69 -23.22 -9.68
C ILE A 137 12.75 -22.14 -9.97
N ASP A 138 13.61 -22.39 -10.94
CA ASP A 138 14.68 -21.45 -11.30
C ASP A 138 14.19 -20.39 -12.29
N LYS A 139 13.42 -20.81 -13.30
CA LYS A 139 12.92 -19.90 -14.34
C LYS A 139 11.60 -20.36 -14.91
N ILE A 140 10.66 -19.43 -15.11
CA ILE A 140 9.40 -19.69 -15.81
C ILE A 140 9.47 -18.98 -17.17
N LYS A 141 9.38 -19.76 -18.25
CA LYS A 141 9.30 -19.26 -19.64
C LYS A 141 7.88 -19.38 -20.15
N GLN A 142 7.64 -18.97 -21.40
CA GLN A 142 6.30 -18.95 -21.98
C GLN A 142 5.65 -20.34 -22.10
N ASP A 143 6.44 -21.39 -22.35
CA ASP A 143 5.98 -22.75 -22.62
C ASP A 143 6.64 -23.82 -21.72
N THR A 144 7.62 -23.40 -20.92
CA THR A 144 8.54 -24.28 -20.21
C THR A 144 8.88 -23.72 -18.84
N VAL A 145 9.17 -24.61 -17.90
CA VAL A 145 9.66 -24.25 -16.56
C VAL A 145 10.97 -24.98 -16.29
N GLU A 146 11.96 -24.24 -15.79
CA GLU A 146 13.26 -24.75 -15.37
C GLU A 146 13.24 -25.03 -13.88
N PHE A 147 13.68 -26.23 -13.51
CA PHE A 147 13.67 -26.73 -12.14
C PHE A 147 15.07 -27.13 -11.71
N SER A 148 15.34 -27.03 -10.40
CA SER A 148 16.50 -27.62 -9.76
C SER A 148 16.13 -28.40 -8.50
N LYS A 149 16.83 -29.53 -8.30
CA LYS A 149 16.78 -30.33 -7.06
C LYS A 149 18.18 -30.84 -6.75
N GLY A 150 18.82 -30.25 -5.75
CA GLY A 150 20.22 -30.52 -5.44
C GLY A 150 21.15 -30.16 -6.61
N ARG A 151 21.77 -31.16 -7.24
CA ARG A 151 22.67 -30.97 -8.40
C ARG A 151 21.97 -31.12 -9.75
N HIS A 152 20.73 -31.58 -9.75
CA HIS A 152 20.01 -31.86 -10.98
C HIS A 152 19.23 -30.64 -11.43
N HIS A 153 19.24 -30.41 -12.74
CA HIS A 153 18.50 -29.36 -13.40
C HIS A 153 17.78 -29.98 -14.59
N TRP A 154 16.51 -29.62 -14.80
CA TRP A 154 15.74 -30.06 -15.97
C TRP A 154 14.70 -29.02 -16.35
N THR A 155 14.11 -29.21 -17.53
CA THR A 155 13.01 -28.39 -18.03
C THR A 155 11.78 -29.26 -18.21
N GLN A 156 10.60 -28.72 -17.94
CA GLN A 156 9.33 -29.41 -18.15
C GLN A 156 8.34 -28.49 -18.87
N LYS A 157 7.62 -29.04 -19.84
CA LYS A 157 6.50 -28.39 -20.53
C LYS A 157 5.18 -28.64 -19.79
N ILE A 158 4.16 -27.88 -20.17
CA ILE A 158 2.78 -28.13 -19.75
C ILE A 158 2.38 -29.54 -20.20
N ASP A 159 1.72 -30.28 -19.30
CA ASP A 159 1.25 -31.66 -19.48
C ASP A 159 2.36 -32.69 -19.80
N GLU A 160 3.64 -32.31 -19.68
CA GLU A 160 4.74 -33.25 -19.77
C GLU A 160 4.87 -34.03 -18.47
N PHE A 161 4.96 -35.35 -18.59
CA PHE A 161 5.11 -36.23 -17.43
C PHE A 161 6.34 -35.84 -16.61
N PRO A 162 6.20 -35.66 -15.28
CA PRO A 162 7.31 -35.27 -14.43
C PRO A 162 8.40 -36.36 -14.43
N PRO A 163 9.68 -35.99 -14.54
CA PRO A 163 10.78 -36.96 -14.42
C PRO A 163 10.83 -37.59 -13.02
N ASP A 164 11.32 -38.82 -12.92
CA ASP A 164 11.44 -39.59 -11.66
C ASP A 164 12.14 -38.84 -10.51
N ILE A 165 12.91 -37.81 -10.81
CA ILE A 165 13.58 -36.99 -9.80
C ILE A 165 12.60 -36.27 -8.85
N TRP A 166 11.37 -36.04 -9.29
CA TRP A 166 10.30 -35.51 -8.45
C TRP A 166 10.03 -36.40 -7.23
N THR A 167 10.03 -37.72 -7.41
CA THR A 167 9.69 -38.69 -6.37
C THR A 167 10.90 -39.25 -5.63
N LYS A 168 12.10 -39.15 -6.20
CA LYS A 168 13.34 -39.56 -5.51
C LYS A 168 13.58 -38.70 -4.26
N LYS A 169 13.70 -39.35 -3.10
CA LYS A 169 14.20 -38.70 -1.87
C LYS A 169 15.66 -38.31 -2.09
N ALA A 170 16.04 -37.11 -1.67
CA ALA A 170 17.45 -36.70 -1.65
C ALA A 170 18.23 -37.72 -0.81
N LYS A 171 19.28 -38.29 -1.40
CA LYS A 171 20.14 -39.30 -0.78
C LYS A 171 21.28 -38.64 -0.04
#